data_AF-A0A0F8Y8J8-F1
#
_entry.id   AF-A0A0F8Y8J8-F1
#
_cell.length_a   1.000
_cell.length_b   1.000
_cell.length_c   1.000
_cell.angle_alpha   90.00
_cell.angle_beta   90.00
_cell.angle_gamma   90.00
#
_symmetry.space_group_name_H-M   'P 1'
#
loop_
_entity.id
_entity.type
_entity.pdbx_description
1 polymer ?
#
loop_
_entity_poly.entity_id
_entity_poly.type
_entity_poly.pdbx_seq_one_letter_code
_entity_poly.pdbx_strand_id
1 'polypeptide(L)'
;LPNSVGTAPGVKIKEQATEIYILPGVPTEMKSIFRNIITPLLKEKKGKFIEKGFLFSGIGESQIAPYTSELENKYPQLWIKTHPRIGLSVEVEVSVTAFNVENGEGLVDKAINEIKKIIKNLDGKLKERD
;
A
#
# COMPACT_ATOMS: atom_id res chain seq x y z
N LEU A 1 7.33 20.89 16.46
CA LEU A 1 6.35 19.79 16.37
C LEU A 1 6.34 19.11 17.74
N PRO A 2 5.30 19.31 18.56
CA PRO A 2 5.26 18.76 19.91
C PRO A 2 5.31 17.24 19.88
N ASN A 3 6.09 16.66 20.80
CA ASN A 3 6.17 15.23 21.02
C ASN A 3 5.46 14.92 22.33
N SER A 4 4.29 14.27 22.27
CA SER A 4 3.53 13.88 23.47
C SER A 4 3.97 12.54 24.05
N VAL A 5 4.85 11.80 23.37
CA VAL A 5 5.25 10.42 23.71
C VAL A 5 6.70 10.36 24.20
N GLY A 6 7.50 11.41 23.94
CA GLY A 6 8.88 11.52 24.38
C GLY A 6 9.29 12.97 24.61
N THR A 7 10.57 13.19 24.84
CA THR A 7 11.11 14.49 25.26
C THR A 7 11.63 15.33 24.11
N ALA A 8 12.11 14.71 23.02
CA ALA A 8 12.67 15.41 21.88
C ALA A 8 11.54 15.91 20.95
N PRO A 9 11.39 17.23 20.74
CA PRO A 9 10.41 17.74 19.78
C PRO A 9 10.88 17.47 18.34
N GLY A 10 9.93 17.37 17.41
CA GLY A 10 10.25 17.44 15.98
C GLY A 10 10.43 18.89 15.52
N VAL A 11 11.13 19.08 14.41
CA VAL A 11 11.38 20.41 13.80
C VAL A 11 10.68 20.50 12.45
N LYS A 12 10.06 21.64 12.16
CA LYS A 12 9.56 21.99 10.82
C LYS A 12 10.36 23.18 10.31
N ILE A 13 10.99 23.03 9.16
CA ILE A 13 11.71 24.10 8.45
C ILE A 13 10.98 24.34 7.12
N LYS A 14 10.75 25.60 6.76
CA LYS A 14 10.22 25.98 5.45
C LYS A 14 11.31 26.72 4.70
N GLU A 15 11.82 26.12 3.64
CA GLU A 15 12.81 26.70 2.74
C GLU A 15 12.14 26.89 1.36
N GLN A 16 11.81 28.13 1.03
CA GLN A 16 11.04 28.48 -0.18
C GLN A 16 9.73 27.66 -0.31
N ALA A 17 9.61 26.84 -1.35
CA ALA A 17 8.48 25.95 -1.61
C ALA A 17 8.62 24.58 -0.91
N THR A 18 9.73 24.32 -0.23
CA THR A 18 10.05 23.03 0.40
C THR A 18 9.77 23.08 1.90
N GLU A 19 9.00 22.11 2.38
CA GLU A 19 8.81 21.89 3.82
C GLU A 19 9.64 20.68 4.26
N ILE A 20 10.55 20.88 5.19
CA ILE A 20 11.44 19.85 5.75
C ILE A 20 10.96 19.55 7.17
N TYR A 21 10.75 18.26 7.44
CA TYR A 21 10.32 17.76 8.74
C TYR A 21 11.41 16.86 9.32
N ILE A 22 11.92 17.23 10.51
CA ILE A 22 12.91 16.44 11.25
C ILE A 22 12.18 15.81 12.43
N LEU A 23 12.25 14.48 12.53
CA LEU A 23 11.52 13.70 13.54
C LEU A 23 12.48 12.96 14.49
N PRO A 24 12.03 12.63 15.72
CA PRO A 24 12.79 11.80 16.64
C PRO A 24 13.12 10.42 16.03
N GLY A 25 14.24 9.83 16.45
CA GLY A 25 14.66 8.51 15.97
C GLY A 25 13.81 7.35 16.53
N VAL A 26 13.12 7.55 17.66
CA VAL A 26 12.29 6.52 18.29
C VAL A 26 11.00 6.32 17.47
N PRO A 27 10.72 5.10 16.96
CA PRO A 27 9.60 4.90 16.04
C PRO A 27 8.22 5.26 16.60
N THR A 28 7.97 5.05 17.89
CA THR A 28 6.69 5.38 18.53
C THR A 28 6.47 6.90 18.59
N GLU A 29 7.50 7.66 18.95
CA GLU A 29 7.49 9.12 18.97
C GLU A 29 7.32 9.70 17.56
N MET A 30 8.15 9.24 16.62
CA MET A 30 8.09 9.62 15.20
C MET A 30 6.68 9.41 14.62
N LYS A 31 6.11 8.21 14.83
CA LYS A 31 4.77 7.85 14.33
C LYS A 31 3.69 8.72 14.97
N SER A 32 3.80 9.06 16.25
CA SER A 32 2.84 9.95 16.94
C SER A 32 2.82 11.33 16.30
N ILE A 33 3.98 11.97 16.13
CA ILE A 33 4.10 13.29 15.50
C ILE A 33 3.57 13.25 14.05
N PHE A 34 3.99 12.24 13.29
CA PHE A 34 3.62 12.13 11.88
C PHE A 34 2.11 11.95 11.69
N ARG A 35 1.48 11.05 12.43
CA ARG A 35 0.05 10.75 12.30
C ARG A 35 -0.83 11.89 12.81
N ASN A 36 -0.50 12.46 13.97
CA ASN A 36 -1.38 13.40 14.65
C ASN A 36 -1.20 14.85 14.18
N ILE A 37 -0.03 15.20 13.62
CA ILE A 37 0.32 16.59 13.30
C ILE A 37 0.63 16.74 11.80
N ILE A 38 1.54 15.93 11.26
CA ILE A 38 1.98 16.10 9.86
C ILE A 38 0.90 15.63 8.88
N THR A 39 0.28 14.49 9.12
CA THR A 39 -0.72 13.91 8.22
C THR A 39 -1.91 14.86 7.99
N PRO A 40 -2.50 15.53 9.01
CA PRO A 40 -3.52 16.56 8.80
C PRO A 40 -3.06 17.70 7.88
N LEU A 41 -1.82 18.20 8.06
CA LEU A 41 -1.26 19.26 7.20
C LEU A 41 -1.08 18.80 5.74
N LEU A 42 -0.73 17.53 5.54
CA LEU A 42 -0.57 16.96 4.20
C LEU A 42 -1.92 16.64 3.53
N LYS A 43 -2.98 16.34 4.29
CA LYS A 43 -4.33 16.09 3.73
C LYS A 43 -4.89 17.31 2.98
N GLU A 44 -4.44 18.52 3.33
CA GLU A 44 -4.77 19.74 2.58
C GLU A 44 -4.21 19.70 1.14
N LYS A 45 -3.08 19.02 0.93
CA LYS A 45 -2.48 18.73 -0.39
C LYS A 45 -3.06 17.42 -0.93
N LYS A 46 -4.28 17.49 -1.47
CA LYS A 46 -5.08 16.32 -1.87
C LYS A 46 -4.42 15.49 -2.99
N GLY A 47 -4.27 14.19 -2.72
CA GLY A 47 -4.19 13.13 -3.72
C GLY A 47 -5.13 11.99 -3.32
N LYS A 48 -5.73 11.30 -4.30
CA LYS A 48 -6.55 10.10 -4.07
C LYS A 48 -5.65 8.88 -4.15
N PHE A 49 -5.33 8.26 -3.01
CA PHE A 49 -4.59 7.00 -2.94
C PHE A 49 -5.54 5.90 -2.50
N ILE A 50 -5.62 4.82 -3.28
CA ILE A 50 -6.45 3.66 -3.00
C ILE A 50 -5.55 2.44 -3.15
N GLU A 51 -5.47 1.62 -2.12
CA GLU A 51 -4.77 0.33 -2.15
C GLU A 51 -5.70 -0.73 -1.56
N LYS A 52 -5.91 -1.82 -2.29
CA LYS A 52 -6.58 -3.02 -1.78
C LYS A 52 -5.67 -4.22 -2.01
N GLY A 53 -5.75 -5.20 -1.12
CA GLY A 53 -4.93 -6.40 -1.21
C GLY A 53 -5.52 -7.57 -0.47
N PHE A 54 -5.00 -8.76 -0.76
CA PHE A 54 -5.41 -10.01 -0.14
C PHE A 54 -4.24 -11.01 -0.14
N LEU A 55 -4.38 -12.06 0.65
CA LEU A 55 -3.41 -13.14 0.73
C LEU A 55 -3.91 -14.35 -0.07
N PHE A 56 -2.99 -15.11 -0.65
CA PHE A 56 -3.30 -16.42 -1.19
C PHE A 56 -2.20 -17.43 -0.87
N SER A 57 -2.54 -18.72 -0.95
CA SER A 57 -1.61 -19.83 -0.76
C SER A 57 -1.96 -21.01 -1.68
N GLY A 58 -1.12 -22.03 -1.70
CA GLY A 58 -1.32 -23.24 -2.51
C GLY A 58 -0.75 -23.16 -3.92
N ILE A 59 -0.42 -21.95 -4.39
CA ILE A 59 0.34 -21.71 -5.63
C ILE A 59 1.44 -20.67 -5.38
N GLY A 60 2.51 -20.74 -6.16
CA GLY A 60 3.63 -19.81 -6.08
C GLY A 60 3.41 -18.53 -6.89
N GLU A 61 4.21 -17.51 -6.59
CA GLU A 61 4.21 -16.22 -7.31
C GLU A 61 4.49 -16.40 -8.82
N SER A 62 5.43 -17.28 -9.18
CA SER A 62 5.77 -17.57 -10.57
C SER A 62 4.59 -18.08 -11.40
N GLN A 63 3.61 -18.74 -10.76
CA GLN A 63 2.43 -19.26 -11.45
C GLN A 63 1.42 -18.16 -11.79
N ILE A 64 1.37 -17.08 -11.01
CA ILE A 64 0.46 -15.96 -11.25
C ILE A 64 1.10 -14.82 -12.06
N ALA A 65 2.44 -14.77 -12.15
CA ALA A 65 3.20 -13.71 -12.79
C ALA A 65 2.80 -13.39 -14.26
N PRO A 66 2.51 -14.39 -15.13
CA PRO A 66 2.04 -14.09 -16.48
C PRO A 66 0.71 -13.33 -16.48
N TYR A 67 -0.21 -13.71 -15.59
CA TYR A 67 -1.54 -13.11 -15.50
C TYR A 67 -1.52 -11.72 -14.85
N THR A 68 -0.64 -11.49 -13.87
CA THR A 68 -0.44 -10.14 -13.32
C THR A 68 0.15 -9.21 -14.38
N SER A 69 1.07 -9.71 -15.21
CA SER A 69 1.63 -8.94 -16.35
C SER A 69 0.56 -8.58 -17.39
N GLU A 70 -0.37 -9.49 -17.69
CA GLU A 70 -1.52 -9.20 -18.56
C GLU A 70 -2.44 -8.13 -17.96
N LEU A 71 -2.68 -8.20 -16.65
CA LEU A 71 -3.50 -7.21 -15.94
C LEU A 71 -2.83 -5.84 -15.86
N GLU A 72 -1.52 -5.77 -15.69
CA GLU A 72 -0.75 -4.52 -15.78
C GLU A 72 -0.90 -3.86 -17.15
N ASN A 73 -0.83 -4.66 -18.23
CA ASN A 73 -1.07 -4.16 -19.59
C ASN A 73 -2.53 -3.70 -19.80
N LYS A 74 -3.50 -4.40 -19.18
CA LYS A 74 -4.92 -4.06 -19.26
C LYS A 74 -5.30 -2.83 -18.43
N TYR A 75 -4.61 -2.63 -17.29
CA TYR A 75 -4.84 -1.55 -16.34
C TYR A 75 -3.55 -0.76 -16.10
N PRO A 76 -3.00 -0.06 -17.11
CA PRO A 76 -1.71 0.64 -17.02
C PRO A 76 -1.69 1.78 -15.98
N GLN A 77 -2.86 2.22 -15.52
CA GLN A 77 -3.05 3.22 -14.47
C GLN A 77 -3.02 2.63 -13.05
N LEU A 78 -3.01 1.31 -12.91
CA LEU A 78 -2.93 0.61 -11.62
C LEU A 78 -1.51 0.08 -11.42
N TRP A 79 -1.08 0.05 -10.17
CA TRP A 79 0.15 -0.61 -9.75
C TRP A 79 -0.19 -1.93 -9.08
N ILE A 80 0.17 -3.05 -9.69
CA ILE A 80 -0.07 -4.39 -9.16
C ILE A 80 1.26 -4.91 -8.61
N LYS A 81 1.24 -5.47 -7.40
CA LYS A 81 2.43 -6.04 -6.77
C LYS A 81 2.10 -7.37 -6.12
N THR A 82 3.01 -8.32 -6.26
CA THR A 82 3.05 -9.57 -5.52
C THR A 82 4.23 -9.56 -4.54
N HIS A 83 4.04 -10.17 -3.37
CA HIS A 83 5.11 -10.31 -2.39
C HIS A 83 4.96 -11.61 -1.61
N PRO A 84 5.95 -12.53 -1.65
CA PRO A 84 5.91 -13.72 -0.84
C PRO A 84 6.09 -13.34 0.63
N ARG A 85 5.22 -13.86 1.50
CA ARG A 85 5.43 -13.77 2.95
C ARG A 85 6.37 -14.89 3.37
N ILE A 86 7.46 -14.52 4.03
CA ILE A 86 8.44 -15.47 4.55
C ILE A 86 7.83 -16.14 5.78
N GLY A 87 7.66 -17.47 5.74
CA GLY A 87 7.04 -18.27 6.80
C GLY A 87 7.00 -19.77 6.48
N LEU A 88 6.35 -20.58 7.34
CA LEU A 88 6.24 -22.04 7.19
C LEU A 88 5.35 -22.48 6.00
N SER A 89 4.48 -21.60 5.53
CA SER A 89 3.57 -21.83 4.39
C SER A 89 3.86 -20.82 3.28
N VAL A 90 3.79 -21.28 2.02
CA VAL A 90 3.85 -20.40 0.84
C VAL A 90 2.58 -19.54 0.80
N GLU A 91 2.61 -18.43 1.51
CA GLU A 91 1.62 -17.36 1.42
C GLU A 91 2.19 -16.22 0.57
N VAL A 92 1.40 -15.69 -0.34
CA VAL A 92 1.76 -14.55 -1.18
C VAL A 92 0.70 -13.47 -1.00
N GLU A 93 1.18 -12.24 -0.81
CA GLU A 93 0.36 -11.05 -0.73
C GLU A 93 0.26 -10.40 -2.11
N VAL A 94 -0.96 -10.04 -2.51
CA VAL A 94 -1.23 -9.21 -3.69
C VAL A 94 -1.72 -7.86 -3.21
N SER A 95 -1.14 -6.79 -3.75
CA SER A 95 -1.71 -5.44 -3.62
C SER A 95 -1.93 -4.79 -4.98
N VAL A 96 -3.03 -4.04 -5.09
CA VAL A 96 -3.39 -3.25 -6.26
C VAL A 96 -3.65 -1.83 -5.79
N THR A 97 -2.91 -0.90 -6.40
CA THR A 97 -2.87 0.50 -5.98
C THR A 97 -3.25 1.42 -7.14
N ALA A 98 -4.06 2.44 -6.83
CA ALA A 98 -4.40 3.53 -7.72
C ALA A 98 -4.00 4.86 -7.06
N PHE A 99 -3.22 5.68 -7.78
CA PHE A 99 -2.82 7.01 -7.33
C PHE A 99 -3.35 8.09 -8.29
N ASN A 100 -4.22 8.96 -7.78
CA ASN A 100 -4.89 10.03 -8.54
C ASN A 100 -5.62 9.55 -9.80
N VAL A 101 -6.09 8.31 -9.80
CA VAL A 101 -6.85 7.72 -10.90
C VAL A 101 -8.33 8.04 -10.74
N GLU A 102 -8.96 8.56 -11.79
CA GLU A 102 -10.41 8.72 -11.85
C GLU A 102 -11.09 7.35 -11.79
N ASN A 103 -12.11 7.23 -10.93
CA ASN A 103 -12.74 5.93 -10.62
C ASN A 103 -11.74 4.85 -10.15
N GLY A 104 -10.65 5.25 -9.47
CA GLY A 104 -9.62 4.33 -8.99
C GLY A 104 -10.16 3.19 -8.13
N GLU A 105 -11.18 3.44 -7.31
CA GLU A 105 -11.78 2.39 -6.47
C GLU A 105 -12.42 1.28 -7.30
N GLY A 106 -13.24 1.64 -8.29
CA GLY A 106 -13.89 0.67 -9.16
C GLY A 106 -12.89 -0.10 -10.03
N LEU A 107 -11.79 0.54 -10.44
CA LEU A 107 -10.72 -0.12 -11.20
C LEU A 107 -9.93 -1.11 -10.33
N VAL A 108 -9.55 -0.70 -9.12
CA VAL A 108 -8.89 -1.58 -8.15
C VAL A 108 -9.77 -2.79 -7.83
N ASP A 109 -11.07 -2.60 -7.60
CA ASP A 109 -12.00 -3.70 -7.31
C ASP A 109 -12.15 -4.66 -8.49
N LYS A 110 -12.19 -4.15 -9.72
CA LYS A 110 -12.19 -5.01 -10.92
C LYS A 110 -10.93 -5.85 -11.01
N ALA A 111 -9.76 -5.22 -10.88
CA ALA A 111 -8.47 -5.92 -10.94
C ALA A 111 -8.34 -6.97 -9.84
N ILE A 112 -8.67 -6.63 -8.59
CA ILE A 112 -8.67 -7.60 -7.46
C ILE A 112 -9.58 -8.79 -7.75
N ASN A 113 -10.78 -8.56 -8.27
CA ASN A 113 -11.71 -9.64 -8.59
C ASN A 113 -11.22 -10.53 -9.74
N GLU A 114 -10.54 -9.96 -10.74
CA GLU A 114 -9.91 -10.73 -11.81
C GLU A 114 -8.77 -11.61 -11.28
N ILE A 115 -7.86 -11.06 -10.46
CA ILE A 115 -6.76 -11.82 -9.85
C ILE A 115 -7.31 -12.94 -8.97
N LYS A 116 -8.34 -12.67 -8.15
CA LYS A 116 -8.99 -13.68 -7.30
C LYS A 116 -9.56 -14.84 -8.13
N LYS A 117 -10.12 -14.57 -9.32
CA LYS A 117 -10.62 -15.62 -10.23
C LYS A 117 -9.48 -16.46 -10.80
N ILE A 118 -8.41 -15.81 -11.26
CA ILE A 118 -7.20 -16.49 -11.76
C ILE A 118 -6.64 -17.45 -10.70
N ILE A 119 -6.47 -16.96 -9.47
CA ILE A 119 -5.93 -17.78 -8.37
C ILE A 119 -6.82 -18.99 -8.09
N LYS A 120 -8.16 -18.82 -8.06
CA LYS A 120 -9.09 -19.94 -7.87
C LYS A 120 -9.01 -20.96 -9.01
N ASN A 121 -8.83 -20.51 -10.26
CA ASN A 121 -8.69 -21.41 -11.42
C ASN A 121 -7.37 -22.18 -11.41
N LEU A 122 -6.36 -21.70 -10.68
CA LEU A 122 -5.08 -22.37 -10.47
C LEU A 122 -5.07 -23.19 -9.17
N ASP A 123 -6.23 -23.48 -8.58
CA ASP A 123 -6.40 -24.21 -7.30
C ASP A 123 -5.75 -23.52 -6.07
N GLY A 124 -5.50 -22.21 -6.17
CA GLY A 124 -5.03 -21.39 -5.06
C GLY A 124 -6.13 -21.06 -4.05
N LYS A 125 -5.75 -20.94 -2.78
CA LYS A 125 -6.64 -20.63 -1.65
C LYS A 125 -6.53 -19.16 -1.29
N LEU A 126 -7.66 -18.45 -1.30
CA LEU A 126 -7.74 -17.04 -0.92
C LEU A 126 -7.91 -16.89 0.60
N LYS A 127 -7.28 -15.86 1.16
CA LYS A 127 -7.38 -15.47 2.56
C LYS A 127 -7.48 -13.94 2.65
N GLU A 128 -8.35 -13.44 3.52
CA GLU A 128 -8.41 -12.00 3.78
C GLU A 128 -7.18 -11.55 4.56
N ARG A 129 -6.81 -10.28 4.39
CA ARG A 129 -5.70 -9.68 5.11
C ARG A 129 -6.19 -9.36 6.52
N ASP A 130 -5.56 -9.95 7.54
CA ASP A 130 -5.77 -9.60 8.95
C ASP A 130 -5.34 -8.15 9.24
#